data_AF-A0A1B9XYQ4-F1
#
_entry.id   AF-A0A1B9XYQ4-F1
#
_cell.length_a   1.000
_cell.length_b   1.000
_cell.length_c   1.000
_cell.angle_alpha   90.00
_cell.angle_beta   90.00
_cell.angle_gamma   90.00
#
_symmetry.space_group_name_H-M   'P 1'
#
loop_
_entity.id
_entity.type
_entity.pdbx_description
1 polymer ?
#
loop_
_entity_poly.entity_id
_entity_poly.type
_entity_poly.pdbx_seq_one_letter_code
_entity_poly.pdbx_strand_id
1 'polypeptide(L)'
;MTKNINKNFELLTESILEQSEKYEFNLNQLPNVNEFRTDIRQDENFKQIFSELNKKESNCIYWFECESIQIATELNNLLDSKRNELKFNQRVVPVINKNIDSKIIYVGIRRGGKRKYDGLTNIAGRIIQHLGYYIKGSTQGLQLVHWTEKKNLNIKLNVIEFKELPNEYLNVVEKLVAYKLKPLCGKH
;
A
#
# COMPACT_ATOMS: atom_id res chain seq x y z
N MET A 1 -17.12 30.34 6.87
CA MET A 1 -17.63 28.99 6.60
C MET A 1 -16.53 28.06 6.06
N THR A 2 -15.94 28.34 4.89
CA THR A 2 -14.91 27.47 4.25
C THR A 2 -13.67 27.22 5.10
N LYS A 3 -13.17 28.23 5.83
CA LYS A 3 -12.02 28.07 6.74
C LYS A 3 -12.27 27.04 7.85
N ASN A 4 -13.49 26.99 8.39
CA ASN A 4 -13.85 26.02 9.44
C ASN A 4 -13.99 24.61 8.87
N ILE A 5 -14.52 24.47 7.64
CA ILE A 5 -14.62 23.18 6.94
C ILE A 5 -13.22 22.61 6.70
N ASN A 6 -12.30 23.42 6.16
CA ASN A 6 -10.92 22.99 5.92
C ASN A 6 -10.23 22.57 7.22
N LYS A 7 -10.36 23.37 8.28
CA LYS A 7 -9.81 23.03 9.59
C LYS A 7 -10.35 21.70 10.12
N ASN A 8 -11.66 21.46 9.98
CA ASN A 8 -12.26 20.21 10.43
C ASN A 8 -11.76 19.00 9.61
N PHE A 9 -11.56 19.16 8.30
CA PHE A 9 -10.96 18.10 7.47
C PHE A 9 -9.50 17.84 7.81
N GLU A 10 -8.72 18.87 8.12
CA GLU A 10 -7.34 18.73 8.58
C GLU A 10 -7.29 17.95 9.89
N LEU A 11 -8.07 18.36 10.90
CA LEU A 11 -8.16 17.68 12.19
C LEU A 11 -8.62 16.22 12.05
N LEU A 12 -9.63 15.97 11.22
CA LEU A 12 -10.09 14.61 10.93
C LEU A 12 -8.98 13.77 10.30
N THR A 13 -8.27 14.32 9.31
CA THR A 13 -7.20 13.60 8.60
C THR A 13 -6.04 13.30 9.53
N GLU A 14 -5.65 14.25 10.38
CA GLU A 14 -4.60 14.05 11.38
C GLU A 14 -4.98 12.97 12.39
N SER A 15 -6.20 13.03 12.93
CA SER A 15 -6.75 12.01 13.81
C SER A 15 -6.79 10.62 13.17
N ILE A 16 -7.10 10.53 11.87
CA ILE A 16 -7.04 9.26 11.13
C ILE A 16 -5.60 8.76 11.08
N LEU A 17 -4.65 9.58 10.64
CA LEU A 17 -3.24 9.18 10.46
C LEU A 17 -2.58 8.69 11.77
N GLU A 18 -2.94 9.30 12.91
CA GLU A 18 -2.45 8.91 14.24
C GLU A 18 -2.87 7.50 14.67
N GLN A 19 -3.95 6.96 14.11
CA GLN A 19 -4.47 5.64 14.43
C GLN A 19 -3.80 4.50 13.64
N SER A 20 -2.78 4.80 12.83
CA SER A 20 -2.15 3.80 11.98
C SER A 20 -1.35 2.75 12.76
N GLU A 21 -1.67 1.48 12.48
CA GLU A 21 -0.79 0.37 12.78
C GLU A 21 0.33 0.32 11.74
N LYS A 22 1.57 0.12 12.21
CA LYS A 22 2.79 0.24 11.41
C LYS A 22 3.48 -1.12 11.32
N TYR A 23 3.76 -1.54 10.09
CA TYR A 23 4.50 -2.76 9.80
C TYR A 23 5.73 -2.39 8.98
N GLU A 24 6.92 -2.64 9.52
CA GLU A 24 8.19 -2.35 8.86
C GLU A 24 8.80 -3.64 8.32
N PHE A 25 9.36 -3.57 7.11
CA PHE A 25 10.08 -4.68 6.50
C PHE A 25 11.15 -4.13 5.54
N ASN A 26 12.20 -4.92 5.30
CA ASN A 26 13.23 -4.55 4.34
C ASN A 26 12.93 -5.16 2.96
N LEU A 27 13.16 -4.40 1.89
CA LEU A 27 12.96 -4.87 0.52
C LEU A 27 13.89 -6.04 0.15
N ASN A 28 15.04 -6.19 0.80
CA ASN A 28 15.95 -7.32 0.57
C ASN A 28 15.45 -8.64 1.18
N GLN A 29 14.48 -8.59 2.11
CA GLN A 29 13.85 -9.74 2.75
C GLN A 29 12.71 -10.32 1.91
N LEU A 30 12.28 -9.65 0.84
CA LEU A 30 11.23 -10.16 -0.03
C LEU A 30 11.68 -11.51 -0.63
N PRO A 31 10.92 -12.60 -0.40
CA PRO A 31 11.27 -13.90 -0.94
C PRO A 31 11.28 -13.90 -2.48
N ASN A 32 12.10 -14.76 -3.08
CA ASN A 32 12.08 -14.87 -4.54
C ASN A 32 10.70 -15.36 -5.01
N VAL A 33 10.20 -14.77 -6.11
CA VAL A 33 8.98 -15.26 -6.75
C VAL A 33 9.31 -16.56 -7.47
N ASN A 34 8.76 -17.66 -7.00
CA ASN A 34 8.64 -18.90 -7.76
C ASN A 34 7.20 -18.95 -8.26
N GLU A 35 7.02 -18.83 -9.57
CA GLU A 35 5.73 -18.72 -10.26
C GLU A 35 4.66 -19.62 -9.61
N PHE A 36 3.78 -18.98 -8.82
CA PHE A 36 2.63 -19.57 -8.10
C PHE A 36 2.90 -20.38 -6.82
N ARG A 37 4.16 -20.57 -6.41
CA ARG A 37 4.52 -21.37 -5.21
C ARG A 37 4.91 -20.54 -3.99
N THR A 38 5.42 -19.33 -4.19
CA THR A 38 5.86 -18.51 -3.06
C THR A 38 4.64 -17.94 -2.32
N ASP A 39 4.32 -18.52 -1.17
CA ASP A 39 3.34 -17.96 -0.23
C ASP A 39 4.04 -17.07 0.80
N ILE A 40 4.06 -15.77 0.53
CA ILE A 40 4.67 -14.78 1.44
C ILE A 40 4.04 -14.77 2.85
N ARG A 41 2.83 -15.33 3.02
CA ARG A 41 2.20 -15.43 4.35
C ARG A 41 2.91 -16.44 5.25
N GLN A 42 3.70 -17.34 4.68
CA GLN A 42 4.49 -18.34 5.42
C GLN A 42 5.96 -17.94 5.56
N ASP A 43 6.39 -16.83 4.96
CA ASP A 43 7.76 -16.35 5.08
C ASP A 43 8.03 -15.84 6.50
N GLU A 44 9.18 -16.19 7.09
CA GLU A 44 9.51 -15.84 8.47
C GLU A 44 9.52 -14.32 8.73
N ASN A 45 9.87 -13.51 7.73
CA ASN A 45 9.89 -12.05 7.88
C ASN A 45 8.50 -11.41 7.74
N PHE A 46 7.55 -12.10 7.10
CA PHE A 46 6.24 -11.53 6.75
C PHE A 46 5.05 -12.23 7.40
N LYS A 47 5.23 -13.44 7.95
CA LYS A 47 4.17 -14.24 8.58
C LYS A 47 3.44 -13.47 9.67
N GLN A 48 4.17 -12.76 10.53
CA GLN A 48 3.55 -11.95 11.58
C GLN A 48 2.74 -10.79 10.99
N ILE A 49 3.29 -10.06 10.01
CA ILE A 49 2.59 -8.96 9.32
C ILE A 49 1.27 -9.49 8.74
N PHE A 50 1.31 -10.61 8.01
CA PHE A 50 0.10 -11.16 7.39
C PHE A 50 -0.87 -11.76 8.41
N SER A 51 -0.39 -12.31 9.53
CA SER A 51 -1.25 -12.72 10.65
C SER A 51 -2.08 -11.54 11.17
N GLU A 52 -1.44 -10.38 11.40
CA GLU A 52 -2.13 -9.17 11.88
C GLU A 52 -3.07 -8.58 10.84
N LEU A 53 -2.63 -8.47 9.57
CA LEU A 53 -3.50 -8.00 8.48
C LEU A 53 -4.72 -8.91 8.28
N ASN A 54 -4.58 -10.21 8.52
CA ASN A 54 -5.67 -11.18 8.36
C ASN A 54 -6.70 -11.15 9.51
N LYS A 55 -6.50 -10.32 10.53
CA LYS A 55 -7.50 -10.03 11.57
C LYS A 55 -8.44 -8.89 11.19
N LYS A 56 -8.06 -8.07 10.19
CA LYS A 56 -8.78 -6.85 9.79
C LYS A 56 -9.85 -7.18 8.76
N GLU A 57 -11.10 -7.24 9.19
CA GLU A 57 -12.25 -7.62 8.36
C GLU A 57 -13.07 -6.41 7.88
N SER A 58 -12.79 -5.22 8.39
CA SER A 58 -13.51 -3.98 8.08
C SER A 58 -12.82 -3.16 6.99
N ASN A 59 -13.42 -2.02 6.64
CA ASN A 59 -12.85 -1.10 5.67
C ASN A 59 -11.46 -0.62 6.12
N CYS A 60 -10.50 -0.57 5.20
CA CYS A 60 -9.14 -0.18 5.50
C CYS A 60 -8.65 0.94 4.57
N ILE A 61 -7.82 1.83 5.11
CA ILE A 61 -6.90 2.65 4.34
C ILE A 61 -5.48 2.21 4.66
N TYR A 62 -4.59 2.29 3.67
CA TYR A 62 -3.19 1.92 3.83
C TYR A 62 -2.29 2.77 2.96
N TRP A 63 -1.02 2.88 3.35
CA TRP A 63 0.00 3.52 2.53
C TRP A 63 1.40 2.95 2.78
N PHE A 64 2.25 3.09 1.76
CA PHE A 64 3.66 2.72 1.81
C PHE A 64 4.51 3.98 1.97
N GLU A 65 5.40 3.98 2.96
CA GLU A 65 6.22 5.10 3.38
C GLU A 65 7.70 4.70 3.44
N CYS A 66 8.57 5.57 2.94
CA CYS A 66 10.02 5.45 3.09
C CYS A 66 10.52 6.30 4.27
N GLU A 67 11.74 6.04 4.72
CA GLU A 67 12.36 6.77 5.85
C GLU A 67 12.58 8.27 5.55
N SER A 68 12.85 8.60 4.28
CA SER A 68 13.13 9.97 3.82
C SER A 68 12.53 10.27 2.44
N ILE A 69 12.43 11.56 2.11
CA ILE A 69 11.95 12.04 0.81
C ILE A 69 12.94 11.62 -0.30
N GLN A 70 14.23 11.62 0.00
CA GLN A 70 15.30 11.23 -0.91
C GLN A 70 15.13 9.76 -1.31
N ILE A 71 14.99 8.86 -0.33
CA ILE A 71 14.77 7.43 -0.57
C ILE A 71 13.46 7.21 -1.34
N ALA A 72 12.38 7.92 -0.98
CA ALA A 72 11.11 7.81 -1.69
C ALA A 72 11.23 8.23 -3.16
N THR A 73 11.93 9.34 -3.43
CA THR A 73 12.19 9.85 -4.77
C THR A 73 13.03 8.87 -5.59
N GLU A 74 14.12 8.35 -5.03
CA GLU A 74 14.95 7.33 -5.67
C GLU A 74 14.17 6.06 -6.02
N LEU A 75 13.35 5.58 -5.08
CA LEU A 75 12.53 4.40 -5.27
C LEU A 75 11.43 4.62 -6.32
N ASN A 76 10.81 5.81 -6.35
CA ASN A 76 9.82 6.16 -7.37
C ASN A 76 10.46 6.30 -8.77
N ASN A 77 11.65 6.89 -8.86
CA ASN A 77 12.40 6.96 -10.13
C ASN A 77 12.76 5.56 -10.64
N LEU A 78 13.14 4.64 -9.75
CA LEU A 78 13.36 3.25 -10.11
C LEU A 78 12.09 2.59 -10.65
N LEU A 79 10.96 2.74 -9.95
CA LEU A 79 9.67 2.25 -10.43
C LEU A 79 9.38 2.79 -11.83
N ASP A 80 9.55 4.10 -12.04
CA ASP A 80 9.31 4.78 -13.31
C ASP A 80 10.19 4.22 -14.44
N SER A 81 11.47 3.96 -14.17
CA SER A 81 12.40 3.34 -15.14
C SER A 81 11.99 1.92 -15.55
N LYS A 82 11.28 1.18 -14.68
CA LYS A 82 10.92 -0.23 -14.87
C LYS A 82 9.51 -0.43 -15.42
N ARG A 83 8.69 0.63 -15.54
CA ARG A 83 7.27 0.52 -15.94
C ARG A 83 7.04 -0.20 -17.26
N ASN A 84 7.86 0.06 -18.27
CA ASN A 84 7.72 -0.56 -19.59
C ASN A 84 8.00 -2.06 -19.54
N GLU A 85 9.07 -2.45 -18.83
CA GLU A 85 9.41 -3.85 -18.58
C GLU A 85 8.30 -4.57 -17.80
N LEU A 86 7.83 -3.95 -16.71
CA LEU A 86 6.75 -4.50 -15.90
C LEU A 86 5.46 -4.68 -16.70
N LYS A 87 5.10 -3.71 -17.54
CA LYS A 87 3.95 -3.79 -18.44
C LYS A 87 4.08 -4.95 -19.43
N PHE A 88 5.27 -5.13 -20.03
CA PHE A 88 5.55 -6.26 -20.92
C PHE A 88 5.38 -7.60 -20.19
N ASN A 89 5.84 -7.68 -18.95
CA ASN A 89 5.71 -8.85 -18.07
C ASN A 89 4.31 -8.98 -17.42
N GLN A 90 3.31 -8.24 -17.91
CA GLN A 90 1.93 -8.25 -17.39
C GLN A 90 1.85 -7.96 -15.89
N ARG A 91 2.75 -7.12 -15.37
CA ARG A 91 2.75 -6.59 -14.00
C ARG A 91 2.28 -5.15 -14.03
N VAL A 92 1.02 -4.94 -13.66
CA VAL A 92 0.40 -3.61 -13.67
C VAL A 92 0.75 -2.86 -12.39
N VAL A 93 1.41 -1.72 -12.55
CA VAL A 93 1.80 -0.80 -11.48
C VAL A 93 0.93 0.46 -11.44
N PRO A 94 0.86 1.18 -10.31
CA PRO A 94 0.05 2.40 -10.19
C PRO A 94 0.51 3.46 -11.17
N VAL A 95 -0.38 4.31 -11.66
CA VAL A 95 -0.01 5.39 -12.59
C VAL A 95 0.95 6.40 -11.94
N ILE A 96 1.71 7.11 -12.77
CA ILE A 96 2.57 8.22 -12.33
C ILE A 96 1.70 9.33 -11.73
N ASN A 97 2.14 9.90 -10.61
CA ASN A 97 1.57 11.11 -10.03
C ASN A 97 2.55 12.28 -10.21
N LYS A 98 2.06 13.52 -10.19
CA LYS A 98 2.86 14.75 -10.28
C LYS A 98 3.37 15.24 -8.93
N ASN A 99 2.95 14.60 -7.83
CA ASN A 99 3.43 14.94 -6.50
C ASN A 99 4.95 14.73 -6.41
N ILE A 100 5.61 15.68 -5.76
CA ILE A 100 7.03 15.66 -5.44
C ILE A 100 7.20 15.88 -3.93
N ASP A 101 8.40 15.64 -3.42
CA ASP A 101 8.78 15.91 -2.03
C ASP A 101 7.93 15.19 -0.97
N SER A 102 7.62 13.92 -1.21
CA SER A 102 6.89 13.08 -0.26
C SER A 102 7.69 11.85 0.14
N LYS A 103 7.52 11.41 1.39
CA LYS A 103 7.99 10.09 1.85
C LYS A 103 7.05 8.96 1.41
N ILE A 104 5.87 9.29 0.90
CA ILE A 104 4.78 8.35 0.67
C ILE A 104 4.79 7.91 -0.79
N ILE A 105 4.94 6.61 -1.02
CA ILE A 105 4.98 6.05 -2.38
C ILE A 105 3.57 5.90 -2.93
N TYR A 106 2.65 5.37 -2.13
CA TYR A 106 1.32 4.99 -2.57
C TYR A 106 0.33 5.04 -1.41
N VAL A 107 -0.89 5.51 -1.69
CA VAL A 107 -2.06 5.44 -0.81
C VAL A 107 -3.14 4.62 -1.50
N GLY A 108 -3.82 3.76 -0.75
CA GLY A 108 -4.97 3.02 -1.25
C GLY A 108 -5.96 2.66 -0.16
N ILE A 109 -7.17 2.34 -0.59
CA ILE A 109 -8.21 1.77 0.27
C ILE A 109 -8.52 0.33 -0.07
N ARG A 110 -9.14 -0.36 0.89
CA ARG A 110 -9.73 -1.67 0.65
C ARG A 110 -11.02 -1.83 1.44
N ARG A 111 -12.08 -2.24 0.76
CA ARG A 111 -13.33 -2.59 1.43
C ARG A 111 -13.14 -3.81 2.32
N GLY A 112 -13.85 -3.82 3.44
CA GLY A 112 -13.91 -4.93 4.37
C GLY A 112 -14.40 -6.22 3.71
N GLY A 113 -14.14 -7.32 4.39
CA GLY A 113 -14.57 -8.65 3.99
C GLY A 113 -13.44 -9.67 4.02
N LYS A 114 -13.87 -10.93 4.05
CA LYS A 114 -13.01 -12.11 4.11
C LYS A 114 -13.43 -13.08 3.01
N ARG A 115 -12.45 -13.64 2.31
CA ARG A 115 -12.69 -14.61 1.24
C ARG A 115 -13.12 -15.94 1.84
N LYS A 116 -14.23 -16.49 1.34
CA LYS A 116 -14.81 -17.74 1.86
C LYS A 116 -13.91 -18.97 1.67
N TYR A 117 -13.12 -19.00 0.58
CA TYR A 117 -12.40 -20.21 0.18
C TYR A 117 -11.04 -20.39 0.88
N ASP A 118 -10.38 -19.32 1.30
CA ASP A 118 -9.05 -19.38 1.94
C ASP A 118 -8.94 -18.54 3.23
N GLY A 119 -10.05 -17.95 3.67
CA GLY A 119 -10.09 -17.16 4.90
C GLY A 119 -9.24 -15.89 4.86
N LEU A 120 -8.77 -15.45 3.68
CA LEU A 120 -7.92 -14.27 3.59
C LEU A 120 -8.78 -13.00 3.63
N THR A 121 -8.41 -12.04 4.48
CA THR A 121 -9.03 -10.71 4.49
C THR A 121 -8.69 -9.95 3.22
N ASN A 122 -9.60 -9.07 2.84
CA ASN A 122 -9.46 -8.24 1.66
C ASN A 122 -8.19 -7.37 1.70
N ILE A 123 -7.82 -6.84 2.88
CA ILE A 123 -6.60 -6.04 3.04
C ILE A 123 -5.34 -6.90 2.95
N ALA A 124 -5.29 -8.06 3.61
CA ALA A 124 -4.14 -8.97 3.49
C ALA A 124 -3.91 -9.37 2.02
N GLY A 125 -4.97 -9.74 1.30
CA GLY A 125 -4.88 -10.04 -0.14
C GLY A 125 -4.41 -8.85 -0.98
N ARG A 126 -4.82 -7.63 -0.62
CA ARG A 126 -4.38 -6.41 -1.30
C ARG A 126 -2.89 -6.13 -1.07
N ILE A 127 -2.38 -6.36 0.14
CA ILE A 127 -0.96 -6.20 0.43
C ILE A 127 -0.12 -7.26 -0.29
N ILE A 128 -0.54 -8.53 -0.32
CA ILE A 128 0.11 -9.59 -1.15
C ILE A 128 0.27 -9.12 -2.60
N GLN A 129 -0.77 -8.50 -3.15
CA GLN A 129 -0.74 -7.96 -4.50
C GLN A 129 0.22 -6.78 -4.66
N HIS A 130 0.29 -5.86 -3.69
CA HIS A 130 1.27 -4.77 -3.73
C HIS A 130 2.71 -5.28 -3.62
N LEU A 131 2.96 -6.32 -2.83
CA LEU A 131 4.27 -6.94 -2.73
C LEU A 131 4.64 -7.74 -3.99
N GLY A 132 3.66 -8.15 -4.79
CA GLY A 132 3.85 -8.76 -6.11
C GLY A 132 3.68 -10.29 -6.16
N TYR A 133 3.06 -10.89 -5.15
CA TYR A 133 2.87 -12.34 -5.03
C TYR A 133 1.47 -12.82 -5.44
N TYR A 134 0.63 -11.91 -5.94
CA TYR A 134 -0.66 -12.31 -6.48
C TYR A 134 -0.52 -12.87 -7.89
N ILE A 135 -1.10 -14.05 -8.12
CA ILE A 135 -1.05 -14.79 -9.38
C ILE A 135 -1.43 -13.96 -10.61
N LYS A 136 -2.44 -13.09 -10.49
CA LYS A 136 -2.88 -12.22 -11.59
C LYS A 136 -2.14 -10.89 -11.55
N GLY A 137 -1.03 -10.79 -12.27
CA GLY A 137 -0.25 -9.56 -12.41
C GLY A 137 -0.99 -8.40 -13.08
N SER A 138 -2.08 -8.67 -13.80
CA SER A 138 -2.94 -7.66 -14.44
C SER A 138 -3.68 -6.78 -13.43
N THR A 139 -3.74 -7.18 -12.16
CA THR A 139 -4.37 -6.37 -11.12
C THR A 139 -3.35 -5.35 -10.62
N GLN A 140 -3.70 -4.06 -10.65
CA GLN A 140 -2.79 -2.97 -10.28
C GLN A 140 -2.33 -3.05 -8.82
N GLY A 141 -1.02 -3.15 -8.59
CA GLY A 141 -0.38 -3.10 -7.28
C GLY A 141 1.04 -2.55 -7.43
N LEU A 142 1.76 -2.26 -6.35
CA LEU A 142 3.13 -1.78 -6.46
C LEU A 142 4.07 -2.80 -7.11
N GLN A 143 3.77 -4.10 -7.02
CA GLN A 143 4.56 -5.20 -7.57
C GLN A 143 6.02 -5.20 -7.07
N LEU A 144 6.26 -4.83 -5.80
CA LEU A 144 7.60 -4.49 -5.27
C LEU A 144 8.68 -5.52 -5.61
N VAL A 145 8.43 -6.81 -5.40
CA VAL A 145 9.43 -7.87 -5.63
C VAL A 145 9.96 -7.92 -7.07
N HIS A 146 9.22 -7.38 -8.04
CA HIS A 146 9.57 -7.46 -9.47
C HIS A 146 10.54 -6.37 -9.93
N TRP A 147 10.76 -5.32 -9.14
CA TRP A 147 11.57 -4.18 -9.60
C TRP A 147 12.43 -3.52 -8.52
N THR A 148 12.23 -3.85 -7.24
CA THR A 148 13.06 -3.28 -6.16
C THR A 148 14.46 -3.88 -6.09
N GLU A 149 14.74 -4.95 -6.85
CA GLU A 149 16.06 -5.57 -7.00
C GLU A 149 16.69 -5.95 -5.64
N LYS A 150 15.86 -6.33 -4.65
CA LYS A 150 16.29 -6.63 -3.27
C LYS A 150 17.16 -5.54 -2.65
N LYS A 151 16.88 -4.27 -2.95
CA LYS A 151 17.55 -3.14 -2.31
C LYS A 151 17.44 -3.25 -0.78
N ASN A 152 18.52 -2.94 -0.09
CA ASN A 152 18.54 -2.88 1.37
C ASN A 152 17.89 -1.57 1.86
N LEU A 153 16.56 -1.50 1.75
CA LEU A 153 15.77 -0.32 2.10
C LEU A 153 14.59 -0.77 2.96
N ASN A 154 14.39 -0.10 4.09
CA ASN A 154 13.22 -0.33 4.94
C ASN A 154 12.02 0.43 4.37
N ILE A 155 10.88 -0.26 4.34
CA ILE A 155 9.59 0.30 3.94
C ILE A 155 8.63 0.08 5.09
N LYS A 156 7.84 1.12 5.37
CA LYS A 156 6.75 1.06 6.33
C LYS A 156 5.42 0.95 5.60
N LEU A 157 4.69 -0.11 5.90
CA LEU A 157 3.27 -0.24 5.59
C LEU A 157 2.48 0.28 6.78
N ASN A 158 1.71 1.33 6.55
CA ASN A 158 0.78 1.87 7.54
C ASN A 158 -0.63 1.42 7.17
N VAL A 159 -1.42 0.94 8.13
CA VAL A 159 -2.80 0.46 7.92
C VAL A 159 -3.71 0.96 9.04
N ILE A 160 -4.91 1.40 8.67
CA ILE A 160 -5.97 1.73 9.60
C ILE A 160 -7.20 0.92 9.22
N GLU A 161 -7.81 0.25 10.19
CA GLU A 161 -9.11 -0.42 10.05
C GLU A 161 -10.22 0.44 10.64
N PHE A 162 -11.25 0.70 9.84
CA PHE A 162 -12.45 1.41 10.23
C PHE A 162 -13.60 0.42 10.46
N LYS A 163 -13.89 0.12 11.72
CA LYS A 163 -14.92 -0.86 12.11
C LYS A 163 -16.32 -0.49 11.66
N GLU A 164 -16.65 0.80 11.66
CA GLU A 164 -18.02 1.28 11.43
C GLU A 164 -18.13 2.28 10.28
N LEU A 165 -17.05 2.49 9.51
CA LEU A 165 -17.09 3.43 8.38
C LEU A 165 -17.85 2.81 7.20
N PRO A 166 -18.96 3.42 6.74
CA PRO A 166 -19.66 3.00 5.54
C PRO A 166 -18.76 2.98 4.30
N ASN A 167 -19.07 2.10 3.34
CA ASN A 167 -18.30 1.94 2.10
C ASN A 167 -18.27 3.22 1.25
N GLU A 168 -19.32 4.03 1.37
CA GLU A 168 -19.54 5.28 0.63
C GLU A 168 -18.52 6.34 1.04
N TYR A 169 -18.12 6.37 2.32
CA TYR A 169 -17.16 7.33 2.85
C TYR A 169 -15.71 6.93 2.63
N LEU A 170 -15.45 5.66 2.29
CA LEU A 170 -14.07 5.17 2.13
C LEU A 170 -13.29 5.92 1.05
N ASN A 171 -13.93 6.26 -0.07
CA ASN A 171 -13.31 7.07 -1.13
C ASN A 171 -13.08 8.53 -0.71
N VAL A 172 -13.92 9.06 0.19
CA VAL A 172 -13.74 10.42 0.73
C VAL A 172 -12.52 10.44 1.65
N VAL A 173 -12.42 9.45 2.54
CA VAL A 173 -11.26 9.27 3.42
C VAL A 173 -9.97 9.10 2.60
N GLU A 174 -10.01 8.28 1.55
CA GLU A 174 -8.87 8.11 0.63
C GLU A 174 -8.38 9.45 0.07
N LYS A 175 -9.30 10.27 -0.45
CA LYS A 175 -8.96 11.58 -1.01
C LYS A 175 -8.39 12.54 0.03
N LEU A 176 -8.97 12.60 1.22
CA LEU A 176 -8.48 13.46 2.30
C LEU A 176 -7.06 13.06 2.72
N VAL A 177 -6.83 11.77 2.93
CA VAL A 177 -5.53 11.22 3.31
C VAL A 177 -4.52 11.40 2.18
N ALA A 178 -4.87 11.09 0.93
CA ALA A 178 -3.97 11.26 -0.21
C ALA A 178 -3.62 12.73 -0.46
N TYR A 179 -4.57 13.66 -0.25
CA TYR A 179 -4.31 15.10 -0.32
C TYR A 179 -3.26 15.56 0.71
N LYS A 180 -3.35 15.06 1.95
CA LYS A 180 -2.39 15.37 3.02
C LYS A 180 -1.03 14.70 2.77
N LEU A 181 -1.04 13.44 2.37
CA LEU A 181 0.16 12.59 2.24
C LEU A 181 0.92 12.77 0.92
N LYS A 182 0.27 13.27 -0.14
CA LYS A 182 0.84 13.54 -1.46
C LYS A 182 1.63 12.34 -2.02
N PRO A 183 1.02 11.16 -2.23
CA PRO A 183 1.75 9.99 -2.69
C PRO A 183 2.39 10.20 -4.07
N LEU A 184 3.59 9.64 -4.27
CA LEU A 184 4.36 9.77 -5.50
C LEU A 184 3.78 8.98 -6.70
N CYS A 185 2.97 7.96 -6.45
CA CYS A 185 2.22 7.24 -7.49
C CYS A 185 0.80 6.87 -7.06
N GLY A 186 -0.06 6.57 -8.04
CA GLY A 186 -1.49 6.30 -7.83
C GLY A 186 -2.39 7.39 -8.39
N LYS A 187 -3.70 7.10 -8.44
CA LYS A 187 -4.72 7.99 -9.03
C LYS A 187 -5.26 8.99 -7.99
N HIS A 188 -4.40 9.87 -7.49
CA HIS A 188 -4.73 10.88 -6.47
C HIS A 188 -4.34 12.28 -6.90
#